data_AF-A0A9W5N2I0-F1
#
_entry.id   AF-A0A9W5N2I0-F1
#
_cell.length_a   1.000
_cell.length_b   1.000
_cell.length_c   1.000
_cell.angle_alpha   90.00
_cell.angle_beta   90.00
_cell.angle_gamma   90.00
#
_symmetry.space_group_name_H-M   'P 1'
#
loop_
_entity.id
_entity.type
_entity.pdbx_description
1 polymer ?
#
loop_
_entity_poly.entity_id
_entity_poly.type
_entity_poly.pdbx_seq_one_letter_code
_entity_poly.pdbx_strand_id
1 'polypeptide(L)'
;MINTNGFWLENALYVMDKEGSLLRGMYQPTTDGKGRLKTVPCIRTEFVGKFIMKIKVIMLSIIGLILSGHSLANEEIKFDDIWNFKISVKENRNNKQIRLTGLLGNSAMGISDIKTNIHNDELNIILFQKLAGSKYSGRLDKEVTVEKSIKKITFGSKKKILWENKP
;
A
#
# COMPACT_ATOMS: atom_id res chain seq x y z
N MET A 1 4.54 19.02 10.51
CA MET A 1 4.14 17.92 9.61
C MET A 1 3.61 18.54 8.32
N ILE A 2 4.42 18.53 7.26
CA ILE A 2 4.01 19.06 5.95
C ILE A 2 3.35 17.91 5.20
N ASN A 3 2.09 18.10 4.79
CA ASN A 3 1.33 17.14 3.99
C ASN A 3 1.95 17.06 2.58
N THR A 4 2.76 16.04 2.35
CA THR A 4 3.47 15.83 1.07
C THR A 4 2.54 15.43 -0.07
N ASN A 5 1.27 15.07 0.19
CA ASN A 5 0.33 14.65 -0.86
C ASN A 5 -0.29 15.83 -1.62
N GLY A 6 -0.38 17.03 -1.01
CA GLY A 6 -0.91 18.23 -1.67
C GLY A 6 0.08 18.85 -2.67
N PHE A 7 1.38 18.78 -2.36
CA PHE A 7 2.44 19.38 -3.16
C PHE A 7 2.57 18.76 -4.56
N TRP A 8 2.30 17.45 -4.71
CA TRP A 8 2.35 16.78 -6.00
C TRP A 8 1.13 17.05 -6.89
N LEU A 9 -0.05 17.26 -6.29
CA LEU A 9 -1.28 17.56 -7.03
C LEU A 9 -1.27 18.98 -7.60
N GLU A 10 -0.80 19.97 -6.83
CA GLU A 10 -0.69 21.36 -7.30
C GLU A 10 0.34 21.49 -8.43
N ASN A 11 1.47 20.77 -8.33
CA ASN A 11 2.49 20.75 -9.38
C ASN A 11 2.00 20.08 -10.68
N ALA A 12 1.18 19.02 -10.58
CA ALA A 12 0.61 18.37 -11.76
C ALA A 12 -0.43 19.26 -12.47
N LEU A 13 -1.27 19.98 -11.73
CA LEU A 13 -2.21 20.94 -12.30
C LEU A 13 -1.48 22.14 -12.95
N TYR A 14 -0.41 22.62 -12.34
CA TYR A 14 0.40 23.72 -12.86
C TYR A 14 1.11 23.37 -14.17
N VAL A 15 1.61 22.13 -14.32
CA VAL A 15 2.18 21.65 -15.59
C VAL A 15 1.11 21.60 -16.69
N MET A 16 -0.10 21.14 -16.36
CA MET A 16 -1.21 21.04 -17.32
C MET A 16 -1.71 22.42 -17.82
N ASP A 17 -1.69 23.44 -16.95
CA ASP A 17 -2.07 24.82 -17.32
C ASP A 17 -0.99 25.50 -18.19
N LYS A 18 0.29 25.21 -17.92
CA LYS A 18 1.43 25.75 -18.67
C LYS A 18 1.52 25.18 -20.09
N GLU A 19 1.17 23.90 -20.28
CA GLU A 19 1.12 23.28 -21.62
C GLU A 19 -0.04 23.83 -22.48
N GLY A 20 -1.19 24.14 -21.88
CA GLY A 20 -2.29 24.85 -22.56
C GLY A 20 -1.92 26.28 -22.98
N SER A 21 -0.96 26.89 -22.29
CA SER A 21 -0.44 28.23 -22.58
C SER A 21 0.65 28.22 -23.67
N LEU A 22 1.50 27.19 -23.72
CA LEU A 22 2.51 27.02 -24.77
C LEU A 22 1.87 26.82 -26.16
N LEU A 23 0.72 26.15 -26.23
CA LEU A 23 -0.03 25.98 -27.48
C LEU A 23 -0.69 27.28 -27.98
N ARG A 24 -0.99 28.23 -27.08
CA ARG A 24 -1.50 29.56 -27.48
C ARG A 24 -0.40 30.49 -27.98
N GLY A 25 0.85 30.30 -27.56
CA GLY A 25 2.00 31.10 -27.99
C GLY A 25 2.50 30.84 -29.41
N MET A 26 2.07 29.74 -30.05
CA MET A 26 2.46 29.39 -31.42
C MET A 26 1.58 30.03 -32.52
N TYR A 27 0.56 30.80 -32.14
CA TYR A 27 -0.26 31.58 -33.07
C TYR A 27 0.24 33.03 -33.13
N GLN A 28 1.41 33.24 -33.76
CA GLN A 28 1.74 34.58 -34.26
C GLN A 28 1.12 34.74 -35.66
N PRO A 29 0.18 35.68 -35.87
CA PRO A 29 -0.28 35.99 -37.21
C PRO A 29 0.87 36.67 -37.97
N THR A 30 1.52 35.94 -38.87
CA THR A 30 2.46 36.55 -39.82
C THR A 30 1.66 37.17 -40.95
N THR A 31 1.61 38.50 -40.98
CA THR A 31 1.01 39.26 -42.08
C THR A 31 1.95 39.19 -43.29
N ASP A 32 1.43 38.90 -44.48
CA ASP A 32 2.16 39.30 -45.68
C ASP A 32 2.21 40.84 -45.72
N GLY A 33 3.23 41.42 -46.37
CA GLY A 33 3.40 42.87 -46.48
C GLY A 33 2.26 43.63 -47.21
N LYS A 34 1.07 43.02 -47.35
CA LYS A 34 -0.17 43.58 -47.88
C LYS A 34 -1.38 43.40 -46.94
N GLY A 35 -1.17 42.93 -45.69
CA GLY A 35 -2.19 42.97 -44.65
C GLY A 35 -3.32 41.94 -44.79
N ARG A 36 -3.13 40.82 -45.50
CA ARG A 36 -4.11 39.72 -45.53
C ARG A 36 -3.65 38.55 -44.65
N LEU A 37 -4.56 38.05 -43.80
CA LEU A 37 -4.34 36.87 -42.96
C LEU A 37 -4.25 35.61 -43.84
N LYS A 38 -3.09 34.93 -43.83
CA LYS A 38 -2.95 33.60 -44.44
C LYS A 38 -3.25 32.52 -43.41
N THR A 39 -4.27 31.71 -43.66
CA THR A 39 -4.48 30.45 -42.95
C THR A 39 -3.51 29.41 -43.51
N VAL A 40 -2.42 29.14 -42.80
CA VAL A 40 -1.53 28.00 -43.08
C VAL A 40 -2.31 26.71 -42.75
N PRO A 41 -2.27 25.66 -43.58
CA PRO A 41 -3.02 24.43 -43.32
C PRO A 41 -2.58 23.84 -41.98
N CYS A 42 -3.49 23.91 -41.03
CA CYS A 42 -3.35 23.39 -39.68
C CYS A 42 -2.98 21.90 -39.78
N ILE A 43 -1.77 21.56 -39.33
CA ILE A 43 -1.34 20.17 -39.17
C ILE A 43 -2.25 19.55 -38.10
N ARG A 44 -3.36 18.99 -38.58
CA ARG A 44 -4.24 17.97 -38.01
C ARG A 44 -4.41 18.08 -36.48
N THR A 45 -5.14 19.10 -36.04
CA THR A 45 -5.78 19.19 -34.71
C THR A 45 -6.50 17.90 -34.31
N GLU A 46 -7.09 17.20 -35.27
CA GLU A 46 -7.70 15.87 -35.13
C GLU A 46 -6.70 14.79 -34.66
N PHE A 47 -5.46 14.80 -35.14
CA PHE A 47 -4.46 13.77 -34.83
C PHE A 47 -3.86 13.98 -33.43
N VAL A 48 -3.56 15.25 -33.12
CA VAL A 48 -3.06 15.66 -31.81
C VAL A 48 -4.13 15.44 -30.74
N GLY A 49 -5.39 15.82 -31.00
CA GLY A 49 -6.51 15.59 -30.10
C GLY A 49 -6.76 14.10 -29.80
N LYS A 50 -6.71 13.25 -30.83
CA LYS A 50 -6.91 11.79 -30.68
C LYS A 50 -5.76 11.11 -29.93
N PHE A 51 -4.52 11.59 -30.10
CA PHE A 51 -3.37 11.13 -29.31
C PHE A 51 -3.45 11.57 -27.85
N ILE A 52 -3.77 12.85 -27.59
CA ILE A 52 -3.92 13.40 -26.24
C ILE A 52 -5.07 12.70 -25.49
N MET A 53 -6.20 12.42 -26.16
CA MET A 53 -7.33 11.70 -25.57
C MET A 53 -6.96 10.26 -25.18
N LYS A 54 -6.21 9.55 -26.04
CA LYS A 54 -5.71 8.20 -25.72
C LYS A 54 -4.75 8.21 -24.54
N ILE A 55 -3.83 9.17 -24.47
CA ILE A 55 -2.89 9.31 -23.34
C ILE A 55 -3.66 9.61 -22.05
N LYS A 56 -4.65 10.52 -22.07
CA LYS A 56 -5.50 10.81 -20.90
C LYS A 56 -6.25 9.58 -20.40
N VAL A 57 -6.82 8.77 -21.29
CA VAL A 57 -7.53 7.53 -20.92
C VAL A 57 -6.58 6.50 -20.29
N ILE A 58 -5.37 6.35 -20.84
CA ILE A 58 -4.35 5.45 -20.28
C ILE A 58 -3.91 5.94 -18.89
N MET A 59 -3.70 7.24 -18.70
CA MET A 59 -3.32 7.81 -17.40
C MET A 59 -4.43 7.67 -16.36
N LEU A 60 -5.70 7.88 -16.73
CA LEU A 60 -6.86 7.63 -15.87
C LEU A 60 -6.95 6.15 -15.46
N SER A 61 -6.60 5.21 -16.35
CA SER A 61 -6.53 3.78 -16.02
C SER A 61 -5.42 3.47 -15.01
N ILE A 62 -4.27 4.13 -15.11
CA ILE A 62 -3.13 3.92 -14.18
C ILE A 62 -3.43 4.55 -12.81
N ILE A 63 -4.04 5.74 -12.78
CA ILE A 63 -4.51 6.39 -11.55
C ILE A 63 -5.62 5.55 -10.91
N GLY A 64 -6.53 4.99 -11.71
CA GLY A 64 -7.52 4.02 -11.25
C GLY A 64 -6.89 2.76 -10.65
N LEU A 65 -5.78 2.26 -11.22
CA LEU A 65 -5.02 1.14 -10.66
C LEU A 65 -4.38 1.50 -9.30
N ILE A 66 -3.85 2.72 -9.16
CA ILE A 66 -3.24 3.20 -7.92
C ILE A 66 -4.30 3.49 -6.84
N LEU A 67 -5.46 4.07 -7.21
CA LEU A 67 -6.58 4.34 -6.31
C LEU A 67 -7.42 3.10 -5.99
N SER A 68 -7.44 2.10 -6.88
CA SER A 68 -8.18 0.86 -6.65
C SER A 68 -7.66 0.10 -5.45
N GLY A 69 -6.50 0.52 -4.90
CA GLY A 69 -5.99 -0.02 -3.65
C GLY A 69 -6.10 -1.52 -3.72
N HIS A 70 -5.63 -2.12 -4.82
CA HIS A 70 -5.31 -3.54 -4.86
C HIS A 70 -4.23 -3.71 -3.81
N SER A 71 -4.70 -3.75 -2.57
CA SER A 71 -4.09 -4.34 -1.43
C SER A 71 -3.75 -5.69 -1.97
N LEU A 72 -2.50 -5.86 -2.38
CA LEU A 72 -1.83 -7.15 -2.40
C LEU A 72 -2.26 -7.75 -1.09
N ALA A 73 -3.26 -8.62 -1.19
CA ALA A 73 -4.05 -9.04 -0.05
C ALA A 73 -3.02 -9.62 0.90
N ASN A 74 -2.96 -9.05 2.10
CA ASN A 74 -2.17 -9.59 3.17
C ASN A 74 -2.56 -11.06 3.30
N GLU A 75 -1.70 -11.96 2.82
CA GLU A 75 -1.99 -13.39 2.86
C GLU A 75 -1.74 -13.86 4.28
N GLU A 76 -2.64 -14.67 4.83
CA GLU A 76 -2.46 -15.24 6.16
C GLU A 76 -1.27 -16.21 6.14
N ILE A 77 -0.33 -16.01 7.07
CA ILE A 77 0.78 -16.94 7.28
C ILE A 77 0.25 -18.17 8.01
N LYS A 78 0.41 -19.35 7.44
CA LYS A 78 0.07 -20.61 8.13
C LYS A 78 1.16 -20.90 9.16
N PHE A 79 0.76 -21.53 10.26
CA PHE A 79 1.71 -21.88 11.32
C PHE A 79 2.87 -22.76 10.81
N ASP A 80 2.58 -23.67 9.88
CA ASP A 80 3.57 -24.61 9.33
C ASP A 80 4.61 -23.91 8.44
N ASP A 81 4.32 -22.68 7.98
CA ASP A 81 5.25 -21.85 7.21
C ASP A 81 6.21 -21.05 8.12
N ILE A 82 6.10 -21.18 9.45
CA ILE A 82 6.98 -20.50 10.41
C ILE A 82 7.96 -21.50 11.02
N TRP A 83 9.23 -21.30 10.72
CA TRP A 83 10.33 -22.06 11.29
C TRP A 83 10.76 -21.49 12.64
N ASN A 84 11.25 -22.36 13.52
CA ASN A 84 11.75 -22.01 14.84
C ASN A 84 10.79 -21.15 15.67
N PHE A 85 9.48 -21.38 15.51
CA PHE A 85 8.47 -20.64 16.25
C PHE A 85 8.62 -20.88 17.75
N LYS A 86 8.66 -19.79 18.52
CA LYS A 86 8.67 -19.82 19.99
C LYS A 86 7.70 -18.78 20.52
N ILE A 87 6.94 -19.18 21.53
CA ILE A 87 6.08 -18.32 22.33
C ILE A 87 6.61 -18.29 23.76
N SER A 88 6.77 -17.10 24.31
CA SER A 88 7.05 -16.91 25.74
C SER A 88 5.99 -16.02 26.35
N VAL A 89 5.37 -16.50 27.43
CA VAL A 89 4.37 -15.76 28.19
C VAL A 89 4.98 -15.39 29.53
N LYS A 90 5.07 -14.09 29.81
CA LYS A 90 5.52 -13.56 31.09
C LYS A 90 4.32 -12.96 31.81
N GLU A 91 3.98 -13.52 32.96
CA GLU A 91 2.93 -12.96 33.81
C GLU A 91 3.49 -11.84 34.69
N ASN A 92 2.85 -10.67 34.62
CA ASN A 92 3.09 -9.56 35.55
C ASN A 92 1.88 -9.41 36.48
N ARG A 93 1.93 -8.44 37.41
CA ARG A 93 0.85 -8.22 38.39
C ARG A 93 -0.53 -8.06 37.75
N ASN A 94 -0.62 -7.25 36.68
CA ASN A 94 -1.89 -6.85 36.06
C ASN A 94 -2.06 -7.32 34.61
N ASN A 95 -1.01 -7.82 33.95
CA ASN A 95 -1.03 -8.17 32.53
C ASN A 95 -0.15 -9.38 32.23
N LYS A 96 -0.29 -9.93 31.02
CA LYS A 96 0.63 -10.92 30.45
C LYS A 96 1.33 -10.31 29.25
N GLN A 97 2.65 -10.46 29.23
CA GLN A 97 3.50 -10.09 28.11
C GLN A 97 3.76 -11.34 27.28
N ILE A 98 3.31 -11.34 26.04
CA ILE A 98 3.45 -12.46 25.12
C ILE A 98 4.46 -12.04 24.06
N ARG A 99 5.59 -12.75 23.99
CA ARG A 99 6.57 -12.57 22.93
C ARG A 99 6.54 -13.75 21.98
N LEU A 100 6.43 -13.42 20.70
CA LEU A 100 6.37 -14.34 19.58
C LEU A 100 7.65 -14.15 18.76
N THR A 101 8.37 -15.25 18.55
CA THR A 101 9.58 -15.27 17.73
C THR A 101 9.55 -16.42 16.74
N GLY A 102 10.23 -16.26 15.61
CA GLY A 102 10.28 -17.25 14.54
C GLY A 102 10.84 -16.70 13.25
N LEU A 103 10.86 -17.52 12.21
CA LEU A 103 11.32 -17.14 10.88
C LEU A 103 10.36 -17.68 9.82
N LEU A 104 9.91 -16.83 8.90
CA LEU A 104 9.10 -17.25 7.77
C LEU A 104 9.94 -18.14 6.84
N GLY A 105 9.44 -19.33 6.53
CA GLY A 105 10.12 -20.29 5.66
C GLY A 105 10.22 -19.83 4.20
N ASN A 106 9.31 -18.95 3.76
CA ASN A 106 9.36 -18.36 2.43
C ASN A 106 10.25 -17.10 2.42
N SER A 107 11.44 -17.22 1.84
CA SER A 107 12.44 -16.14 1.75
C SER A 107 12.01 -14.96 0.88
N ALA A 108 11.08 -15.15 -0.05
CA ALA A 108 10.54 -14.09 -0.89
C ALA A 108 9.46 -13.25 -0.19
N MET A 109 9.00 -13.68 0.99
CA MET A 109 7.94 -13.05 1.75
C MET A 109 8.46 -12.46 3.06
N GLY A 110 7.78 -11.42 3.54
CA GLY A 110 8.05 -10.79 4.82
C GLY A 110 6.75 -10.61 5.60
N ILE A 111 6.88 -10.61 6.92
CA ILE A 111 5.74 -10.41 7.83
C ILE A 111 5.32 -8.94 7.73
N SER A 112 4.12 -8.71 7.25
CA SER A 112 3.59 -7.38 6.95
C SER A 112 2.76 -6.83 8.09
N ASP A 113 1.99 -7.67 8.77
CA ASP A 113 1.04 -7.26 9.78
C ASP A 113 0.73 -8.36 10.80
N ILE A 114 0.24 -7.96 11.96
CA ILE A 114 -0.23 -8.82 13.06
C ILE A 114 -1.58 -8.33 13.53
N LYS A 115 -2.57 -9.22 13.48
CA LYS A 115 -3.91 -8.97 14.02
C LYS A 115 -4.13 -9.84 15.24
N THR A 116 -4.51 -9.19 16.33
CA THR A 116 -4.93 -9.86 17.56
C THR A 116 -6.44 -9.72 17.73
N ASN A 117 -7.10 -10.80 18.12
CA ASN A 117 -8.51 -10.80 18.45
C ASN A 117 -8.68 -11.46 19.81
N ILE A 118 -9.31 -10.76 20.75
CA ILE A 118 -9.60 -11.27 22.08
C ILE A 118 -11.08 -11.59 22.13
N HIS A 119 -11.40 -12.84 22.47
CA HIS A 119 -12.76 -13.27 22.72
C HIS A 119 -12.80 -14.07 24.02
N ASN A 120 -13.51 -13.54 25.01
CA ASN A 120 -13.54 -14.06 26.38
C ASN A 120 -12.13 -14.16 26.98
N ASP A 121 -11.65 -15.37 27.26
CA ASP A 121 -10.32 -15.69 27.79
C ASP A 121 -9.36 -16.24 26.73
N GLU A 122 -9.73 -16.20 25.46
CA GLU A 122 -8.92 -16.64 24.32
C GLU A 122 -8.39 -15.45 23.51
N LEU A 123 -7.07 -15.39 23.34
CA LEU A 123 -6.40 -14.50 22.39
C LEU A 123 -6.08 -15.29 21.12
N ASN A 124 -6.64 -14.88 19.98
CA ASN A 124 -6.22 -15.37 18.67
C ASN A 124 -5.26 -14.40 18.00
N ILE A 125 -4.16 -14.92 17.46
CA ILE A 125 -3.14 -14.16 16.74
C ILE A 125 -3.14 -14.60 15.28
N ILE A 126 -3.29 -13.65 14.36
CA ILE A 126 -3.23 -13.88 12.92
C ILE A 126 -2.09 -13.04 12.36
N LEU A 127 -1.15 -13.69 11.66
CA LEU A 127 -0.05 -13.03 10.99
C LEU A 127 -0.32 -12.95 9.49
N PHE A 128 0.14 -11.86 8.89
CA PHE A 128 0.03 -11.64 7.46
C PHE A 128 1.39 -11.44 6.80
N GLN A 129 1.48 -11.86 5.53
CA GLN A 129 2.67 -11.71 4.71
C GLN A 129 2.42 -10.88 3.45
N LYS A 130 3.49 -10.23 2.98
CA LYS A 130 3.62 -9.62 1.65
C LYS A 130 5.00 -9.93 1.09
N LEU A 131 5.23 -9.61 -0.19
CA LEU A 131 6.56 -9.69 -0.78
C LEU A 131 7.59 -8.93 0.09
N ALA A 132 8.70 -9.62 0.36
CA ALA A 132 9.81 -9.06 1.11
C ALA A 132 10.42 -7.88 0.35
N GLY A 133 10.94 -6.92 1.11
CA GLY A 133 11.58 -5.72 0.58
C GLY A 133 12.28 -4.97 1.70
N SER A 134 12.64 -3.71 1.49
CA SER A 134 13.29 -2.90 2.53
C SER A 134 12.46 -2.74 3.81
N LYS A 135 11.13 -2.91 3.71
CA LYS A 135 10.18 -2.69 4.80
C LYS A 135 9.76 -3.96 5.55
N TYR A 136 9.76 -5.11 4.90
CA TYR A 136 9.20 -6.35 5.44
C TYR A 136 10.26 -7.45 5.40
N SER A 137 10.45 -8.13 6.53
CA SER A 137 11.41 -9.23 6.67
C SER A 137 10.70 -10.50 7.11
N GLY A 138 11.29 -11.66 6.83
CA GLY A 138 10.78 -12.94 7.31
C GLY A 138 10.94 -13.16 8.82
N ARG A 139 11.67 -12.30 9.54
CA ARG A 139 11.90 -12.47 10.97
C ARG A 139 10.68 -12.05 11.79
N LEU A 140 10.12 -12.98 12.55
CA LEU A 140 9.11 -12.69 13.57
C LEU A 140 9.82 -12.36 14.89
N ASP A 141 9.62 -11.14 15.39
CA ASP A 141 9.94 -10.74 16.76
C ASP A 141 8.92 -9.68 17.17
N LYS A 142 7.85 -10.13 17.84
CA LYS A 142 6.73 -9.27 18.23
C LYS A 142 6.35 -9.54 19.67
N GLU A 143 6.02 -8.45 20.36
CA GLU A 143 5.53 -8.49 21.73
C GLU A 143 4.12 -7.91 21.77
N VAL A 144 3.23 -8.59 22.50
CA VAL A 144 1.84 -8.20 22.71
C VAL A 144 1.57 -8.25 24.21
N THR A 145 1.04 -7.15 24.75
CA THR A 145 0.57 -7.09 26.13
C THR A 145 -0.93 -7.32 26.16
N VAL A 146 -1.38 -8.28 26.96
CA VAL A 146 -2.80 -8.61 27.13
C VAL A 146 -3.19 -8.66 28.61
N GLU A 147 -4.49 -8.64 28.87
CA GLU A 147 -5.02 -8.78 30.22
C GLU A 147 -4.65 -10.13 30.85
N LYS A 148 -4.60 -10.15 32.19
CA LYS A 148 -4.28 -11.36 32.96
C LYS A 148 -5.35 -12.46 32.84
N SER A 149 -6.58 -12.09 32.46
CA SER A 149 -7.73 -12.98 32.24
C SER A 149 -7.51 -13.98 31.11
N ILE A 150 -6.56 -13.74 30.18
CA ILE A 150 -6.29 -14.65 29.06
C ILE A 150 -5.72 -15.98 29.57
N LYS A 151 -6.47 -17.05 29.28
CA LYS A 151 -6.10 -18.43 29.61
C LYS A 151 -5.62 -19.21 28.41
N LYS A 152 -5.92 -18.76 27.19
CA LYS A 152 -5.59 -19.52 25.97
C LYS A 152 -5.11 -18.59 24.87
N ILE A 153 -4.09 -19.03 24.14
CA ILE A 153 -3.54 -18.31 23.00
C ILE A 153 -3.59 -19.22 21.78
N THR A 154 -4.25 -18.76 20.73
CA THR A 154 -4.44 -19.48 19.47
C THR A 154 -3.81 -18.74 18.29
N PHE A 155 -3.55 -19.47 17.20
CA PHE A 155 -2.91 -18.95 16.00
C PHE A 155 -3.71 -19.25 14.73
N GLY A 156 -3.83 -18.23 13.90
CA GLY A 156 -4.44 -18.28 12.58
C GLY A 156 -5.95 -18.48 12.61
N SER A 157 -6.54 -18.54 11.42
CA SER A 157 -7.97 -18.78 11.24
C SER A 157 -8.39 -20.18 11.70
N LYS A 158 -7.45 -21.15 11.68
CA LYS A 158 -7.66 -22.50 12.22
C LYS A 158 -7.57 -22.58 13.74
N LYS A 159 -7.20 -21.48 14.42
CA LYS A 159 -7.07 -21.38 15.89
C LYS A 159 -6.24 -22.49 16.51
N LYS A 160 -5.05 -22.76 15.95
CA LYS A 160 -4.11 -23.73 16.52
C LYS A 160 -3.68 -23.28 17.91
N ILE A 161 -3.82 -24.12 18.92
CA ILE A 161 -3.45 -23.78 20.30
C ILE A 161 -1.92 -23.64 20.39
N LEU A 162 -1.46 -22.46 20.78
CA LEU A 162 -0.05 -22.18 21.02
C LEU A 162 0.32 -22.30 22.49
N TRP A 163 -0.60 -21.90 23.35
CA TRP A 163 -0.41 -21.88 24.79
C TRP A 163 -1.76 -21.95 25.50
N GLU A 164 -1.77 -22.62 26.65
CA GLU A 164 -2.93 -22.71 27.52
C GLU A 164 -2.46 -22.71 28.97
N ASN A 165 -3.12 -21.90 29.80
CA ASN A 165 -2.92 -21.91 31.24
C ASN A 165 -3.60 -23.14 31.81
N LYS A 166 -2.83 -24.19 32.08
CA LYS A 166 -3.37 -25.37 32.76
C LYS A 166 -3.81 -24.95 34.18
N PRO A 167 -4.99 -25.42 34.64
CA PRO A 167 -5.48 -25.15 35.98
C PRO A 167 -4.58 -25.74 37.07
#